data_AF-A0A1B3IJ22-F1
#
_entry.id   AF-A0A1B3IJ22-F1
#
_cell.length_a   1.000
_cell.length_b   1.000
_cell.length_c   1.000
_cell.angle_alpha   90.00
_cell.angle_beta   90.00
_cell.angle_gamma   90.00
#
_symmetry.space_group_name_H-M   'P 1'
#
loop_
_entity.id
_entity.type
_entity.pdbx_description
1 polymer ?
#
loop_
_entity_poly.entity_id
_entity_poly.type
_entity_poly.pdbx_seq_one_letter_code
_entity_poly.pdbx_strand_id
1 'polypeptide(L)'
;MKLLIVTAALVVVLSAQMYEDPLCHAPSEVVQSYISCMRKNYQPAFGHALNCSSFLGKIEDEDFILFSCGKIKASEDQERMYGECLKDKVTPSMALPEDELSKVVESCRKTSLSS
;
A
#
# COMPACT_ATOMS: atom_id res chain seq x y z
N MET A 1 -8.13 -25.68 -8.48
CA MET A 1 -8.69 -24.56 -7.68
C MET A 1 -7.69 -24.18 -6.59
N LYS A 2 -6.52 -23.66 -6.98
CA LYS A 2 -5.48 -23.16 -6.07
C LYS A 2 -5.81 -21.70 -5.81
N LEU A 3 -6.74 -21.50 -4.87
CA LEU A 3 -7.14 -20.20 -4.33
C LEU A 3 -5.89 -19.38 -3.98
N LEU A 4 -5.57 -18.39 -4.82
CA LEU A 4 -5.48 -16.94 -4.54
C LEU A 4 -5.49 -16.49 -3.06
N ILE A 5 -4.80 -17.21 -2.17
CA ILE A 5 -4.56 -16.84 -0.77
C ILE A 5 -3.34 -15.88 -0.68
N VAL A 6 -2.60 -15.69 -1.77
CA VAL A 6 -1.29 -15.03 -1.75
C VAL A 6 -1.32 -13.54 -2.09
N THR A 7 -2.35 -13.03 -2.79
CA THR A 7 -2.44 -11.59 -3.10
C THR A 7 -2.91 -10.74 -1.91
N ALA A 8 -3.53 -11.36 -0.89
CA ALA A 8 -3.86 -10.69 0.37
C ALA A 8 -2.63 -10.36 1.23
N ALA A 9 -1.46 -10.92 0.90
CA ALA A 9 -0.20 -10.66 1.60
C ALA A 9 0.71 -9.63 0.89
N LEU A 10 0.37 -9.17 -0.31
CA LEU A 10 1.35 -8.53 -1.21
C LEU A 10 1.61 -7.03 -0.97
N VAL A 11 1.06 -6.45 0.10
CA VAL A 11 1.56 -5.16 0.62
C VAL A 11 2.04 -5.27 2.07
N VAL A 12 1.56 -6.26 2.83
CA VAL A 12 2.04 -6.48 4.21
C VAL A 12 3.43 -7.15 4.22
N VAL A 13 3.86 -7.84 3.15
CA VAL A 13 5.14 -8.60 3.10
C VAL A 13 6.30 -7.87 2.41
N LEU A 14 6.11 -6.64 1.90
CA LEU A 14 7.25 -5.76 1.60
C LEU A 14 7.82 -5.10 2.87
N SER A 15 7.12 -5.21 4.00
CA SER A 15 7.45 -4.57 5.29
C SER A 15 8.85 -4.89 5.85
N ALA A 16 9.47 -6.00 5.45
CA ALA A 16 10.82 -6.34 5.90
C ALA A 16 11.94 -5.66 5.09
N GLN A 17 11.64 -5.17 3.88
CA GLN A 17 12.60 -4.45 3.02
C GLN A 17 12.37 -2.94 3.04
N MET A 18 11.23 -2.48 3.57
CA MET A 18 10.82 -1.09 3.51
C MET A 18 11.43 -0.20 4.60
N TYR A 19 12.00 -0.72 5.69
CA TYR A 19 12.60 0.18 6.71
C TYR A 19 13.68 1.11 6.11
N GLU A 20 14.38 0.64 5.08
CA GLU A 20 15.40 1.38 4.35
C GLU A 20 14.90 2.02 3.04
N ASP A 21 13.61 1.91 2.69
CA ASP A 21 13.09 2.57 1.49
C ASP A 21 13.16 4.10 1.66
N PRO A 22 13.72 4.85 0.70
CA PRO A 22 13.79 6.31 0.80
C PRO A 22 12.44 6.99 1.03
N LEU A 23 11.33 6.41 0.55
CA LEU A 23 9.98 6.91 0.81
C LEU A 23 9.63 6.93 2.30
N CYS A 24 10.20 6.03 3.10
CA CYS A 24 9.94 5.95 4.53
C CYS A 24 10.54 7.13 5.30
N HIS A 25 11.50 7.84 4.71
CA HIS A 25 12.18 8.98 5.32
C HIS A 25 11.99 10.27 4.50
N ALA A 26 11.16 10.20 3.46
CA ALA A 26 10.91 11.32 2.56
C ALA A 26 9.99 12.37 3.22
N PRO A 27 10.09 13.65 2.82
CA PRO A 27 9.12 14.67 3.20
C PRO A 27 7.69 14.33 2.76
N SER A 28 6.70 14.85 3.48
CA SER A 28 5.25 14.68 3.19
C SER A 28 4.90 14.91 1.72
N GLU A 29 5.44 15.97 1.09
CA GLU A 29 5.19 16.28 -0.32
C GLU A 29 5.61 15.18 -1.30
N VAL A 30 6.73 14.50 -1.03
CA VAL A 30 7.23 13.37 -1.82
C VAL A 30 6.34 12.15 -1.62
N VAL A 31 5.92 11.90 -0.38
CA VAL A 31 5.00 10.81 -0.06
C VAL A 31 3.64 11.02 -0.73
N GLN A 32 3.10 12.24 -0.69
CA GLN A 32 1.84 12.59 -1.35
C GLN A 32 1.94 12.49 -2.88
N SER A 33 3.08 12.86 -3.45
CA SER A 33 3.37 12.64 -4.88
C SER A 33 3.33 11.14 -5.23
N TYR A 34 3.93 10.29 -4.39
CA TYR A 34 3.93 8.84 -4.58
C TYR A 34 2.51 8.27 -4.50
N ILE A 35 1.76 8.63 -3.47
CA ILE A 35 0.37 8.19 -3.25
C ILE A 35 -0.51 8.64 -4.42
N SER A 36 -0.33 9.88 -4.90
CA SER A 36 -1.06 10.39 -6.07
C SER A 36 -0.73 9.61 -7.33
N CYS A 37 0.54 9.25 -7.54
CA CYS A 37 0.95 8.40 -8.65
C CYS A 37 0.34 6.99 -8.56
N MET A 38 0.37 6.35 -7.39
CA MET A 38 -0.22 5.04 -7.16
C MET A 38 -1.74 5.08 -7.35
N ARG A 39 -2.40 6.11 -6.81
CA ARG A 39 -3.82 6.39 -7.03
C ARG A 39 -4.15 6.61 -8.50
N LYS A 40 -3.24 7.02 -9.37
CA LYS A 40 -3.53 7.20 -10.80
C LYS A 40 -3.31 5.90 -11.58
N ASN A 41 -2.24 5.18 -11.27
CA ASN A 41 -1.78 4.04 -12.07
C ASN A 41 -2.29 2.69 -11.57
N TYR A 42 -2.86 2.62 -10.36
CA TYR A 42 -3.41 1.39 -9.78
C TYR A 42 -4.85 1.55 -9.27
N GLN A 43 -5.70 2.21 -10.05
CA GLN A 43 -7.14 2.29 -9.75
C GLN A 43 -7.90 1.03 -10.21
N PRO A 44 -8.98 0.66 -9.51
CA PRO A 44 -9.47 1.26 -8.26
C PRO A 44 -8.81 0.65 -7.00
N ALA A 45 -8.03 -0.44 -7.16
CA ALA A 45 -7.53 -1.26 -6.06
C ALA A 45 -6.75 -0.47 -5.00
N PHE A 46 -5.82 0.41 -5.41
CA PHE A 46 -5.05 1.21 -4.47
C PHE A 46 -5.92 2.20 -3.68
N GLY A 47 -6.94 2.79 -4.33
CA GLY A 47 -7.90 3.67 -3.65
C GLY A 47 -8.69 2.94 -2.58
N HIS A 48 -9.13 1.71 -2.85
CA HIS A 48 -9.78 0.87 -1.84
C HIS A 48 -8.83 0.49 -0.71
N ALA A 49 -7.58 0.13 -1.02
CA ALA A 49 -6.58 -0.19 0.00
C ALA A 49 -6.31 0.99 0.93
N LEU A 50 -6.24 2.20 0.39
CA LEU A 50 -6.05 3.42 1.16
C LEU A 50 -7.29 3.79 1.99
N ASN A 51 -8.51 3.60 1.46
CA ASN A 51 -9.72 3.80 2.25
C ASN A 51 -9.81 2.80 3.42
N CYS A 52 -9.42 1.54 3.19
CA CYS A 52 -9.38 0.51 4.23
C CYS A 52 -8.33 0.81 5.31
N SER A 53 -7.26 1.58 5.02
CA SER A 53 -6.21 1.87 6.00
C SER A 53 -6.69 2.68 7.20
N SER A 54 -7.89 3.28 7.13
CA SER A 54 -8.58 3.87 8.30
C SER A 54 -8.72 2.91 9.48
N PHE A 55 -8.77 1.59 9.24
CA PHE A 55 -8.79 0.56 10.30
C PHE A 55 -7.44 0.36 10.99
N LEU A 56 -6.32 0.84 10.42
CA LEU A 56 -4.98 0.74 10.99
C LEU A 56 -4.69 1.83 12.04
N GLY A 57 -5.71 2.61 12.42
CA GLY A 57 -5.65 3.47 13.60
C GLY A 57 -5.06 4.86 13.40
N LYS A 58 -4.64 5.24 12.18
CA LYS A 58 -4.28 6.63 11.83
C LYS A 58 -4.68 7.01 10.39
N ILE A 59 -5.00 8.28 10.22
CA ILE A 59 -6.09 8.82 9.39
C ILE A 59 -5.59 9.53 8.13
N GLU A 60 -4.28 9.75 7.99
CA GLU A 60 -3.71 10.44 6.83
C GLU A 60 -3.14 9.46 5.82
N ASP A 61 -3.18 9.84 4.54
CA ASP A 61 -2.65 9.03 3.45
C ASP A 61 -1.17 8.66 3.68
N GLU A 62 -0.38 9.53 4.32
CA GLU A 62 1.03 9.30 4.66
C GLU A 62 1.24 8.22 5.72
N ASP A 63 0.29 8.04 6.65
CA ASP A 63 0.37 7.00 7.67
C ASP A 63 0.36 5.60 7.04
N PHE A 64 -0.24 5.46 5.85
CA PHE A 64 -0.21 4.21 5.09
C PHE A 64 1.22 3.82 4.69
N ILE A 65 2.04 4.80 4.31
CA ILE A 65 3.46 4.58 4.00
C ILE A 65 4.23 4.29 5.28
N LEU A 66 4.04 5.09 6.34
CA LEU A 66 4.71 4.86 7.63
C LEU A 66 4.38 3.48 8.23
N PHE A 67 3.13 3.00 8.08
CA PHE A 67 2.73 1.65 8.44
C PHE A 67 3.46 0.60 7.60
N SER A 68 3.49 0.77 6.27
CA SER A 68 4.23 -0.13 5.37
C SER A 68 5.74 -0.19 5.68
N CYS A 69 6.29 0.92 6.18
CA CYS A 69 7.67 1.03 6.66
C CYS A 69 7.91 0.45 8.07
N GLY A 70 6.87 -0.06 8.75
CA GLY A 70 6.94 -0.55 10.13
C GLY A 70 7.18 0.53 11.19
N LYS A 71 7.05 1.82 10.83
CA LYS A 71 7.18 2.96 11.75
C LYS A 71 5.93 3.16 12.60
N ILE A 72 4.78 2.75 12.07
CA ILE A 72 3.52 2.64 12.80
C ILE A 72 3.18 1.17 12.93
N LYS A 73 2.74 0.77 14.11
CA LYS A 73 2.26 -0.60 14.39
C LYS A 73 0.77 -0.55 14.67
N ALA A 74 0.03 -1.40 13.97
CA ALA A 74 -1.37 -1.66 14.27
C ALA A 74 -1.47 -2.82 15.26
N SER A 75 -2.59 -2.91 15.98
CA SER A 75 -2.90 -4.13 16.74
C SER A 75 -3.33 -5.26 15.80
N GLU A 76 -3.27 -6.50 16.28
CA GLU A 76 -3.75 -7.66 15.52
C GLU A 76 -5.21 -7.49 15.07
N ASP A 77 -6.05 -6.90 15.92
CA ASP A 77 -7.45 -6.61 15.57
C ASP A 77 -7.57 -5.57 14.44
N GLN A 78 -6.74 -4.54 14.45
CA GLN A 78 -6.71 -3.52 13.40
C GLN A 78 -6.25 -4.10 12.06
N GLU A 79 -5.20 -4.93 12.07
CA GLU A 79 -4.72 -5.63 10.88
C GLU A 79 -5.77 -6.60 10.34
N ARG A 80 -6.48 -7.31 11.23
CA ARG A 80 -7.59 -8.19 10.85
C ARG A 80 -8.71 -7.39 10.18
N MET A 81 -9.13 -6.26 10.77
CA MET A 81 -10.17 -5.41 10.20
C MET A 81 -9.77 -4.82 8.85
N TYR A 82 -8.49 -4.42 8.70
CA TYR A 82 -7.93 -3.98 7.43
C TYR A 82 -8.01 -5.09 6.37
N GLY A 83 -7.59 -6.31 6.70
CA GLY A 83 -7.65 -7.46 5.80
C GLY A 83 -9.07 -7.85 5.39
N GLU A 84 -10.03 -7.77 6.33
CA GLU A 84 -11.45 -7.98 6.06
C GLU A 84 -12.00 -6.94 5.08
N CYS A 85 -11.65 -5.67 5.27
CA CYS A 85 -12.03 -4.59 4.34
C CYS A 85 -11.45 -4.81 2.94
N LEU A 86 -10.16 -5.16 2.84
CA LEU A 86 -9.53 -5.45 1.56
C LEU A 86 -10.23 -6.60 0.82
N LYS A 87 -10.56 -7.67 1.54
CA LYS A 87 -11.24 -8.84 0.96
C LYS A 87 -12.63 -8.49 0.43
N ASP A 88 -13.33 -7.56 1.07
CA ASP A 88 -14.66 -7.09 0.63
C ASP A 88 -14.57 -6.12 -0.56
N LYS A 89 -13.57 -5.23 -0.57
CA LYS A 89 -13.50 -4.11 -1.54
C LYS A 89 -12.60 -4.36 -2.74
N VAL A 90 -11.57 -5.20 -2.62
CA VAL A 90 -10.58 -5.45 -3.67
C VAL A 90 -10.79 -6.85 -4.24
N THR A 91 -11.33 -6.89 -5.46
CA THR A 91 -11.53 -8.15 -6.18
C THR A 91 -10.31 -8.51 -7.02
N PRO A 92 -10.10 -9.80 -7.35
CA PRO A 92 -8.99 -10.21 -8.21
C PRO A 92 -8.95 -9.51 -9.58
N SER A 93 -10.10 -9.14 -10.15
CA SER A 93 -10.19 -8.41 -11.42
C SER A 93 -9.72 -6.95 -11.33
N MET A 94 -9.60 -6.39 -10.13
CA MET A 94 -9.08 -5.04 -9.90
C MET A 94 -7.57 -5.04 -9.61
N ALA A 95 -7.02 -6.20 -9.23
CA ALA A 95 -5.62 -6.34 -8.89
C ALA A 95 -4.78 -6.47 -10.17
N LEU A 96 -3.65 -5.76 -10.19
CA LEU A 96 -2.66 -5.94 -11.25
C LEU A 96 -1.93 -7.27 -11.02
N PRO A 97 -1.46 -7.91 -12.10
CA PRO A 97 -0.43 -8.93 -12.00
C PRO A 97 0.78 -8.41 -11.23
N GLU A 98 1.48 -9.28 -10.52
CA GLU A 98 2.59 -8.90 -9.65
C GLU A 98 3.68 -8.11 -10.39
N ASP A 99 4.05 -8.52 -11.60
CA ASP A 99 5.08 -7.85 -12.39
C ASP A 99 4.66 -6.46 -12.87
N GLU A 100 3.37 -6.28 -13.21
CA GLU A 100 2.80 -4.99 -13.56
C GLU A 100 2.72 -4.07 -12.35
N LEU A 101 2.30 -4.61 -11.19
CA LEU A 101 2.26 -3.88 -9.94
C LEU A 101 3.67 -3.41 -9.53
N SER A 102 4.68 -4.27 -9.63
CA SER A 102 6.07 -3.90 -9.33
C SER A 102 6.56 -2.75 -10.22
N LYS A 103 6.25 -2.77 -11.53
CA LYS A 103 6.59 -1.67 -12.44
C LYS A 103 5.92 -0.35 -12.03
N VAL A 104 4.65 -0.40 -11.64
CA VAL A 104 3.91 0.78 -11.17
C VAL A 104 4.53 1.33 -9.89
N VAL A 105 4.79 0.48 -8.90
CA VAL A 105 5.41 0.86 -7.62
C VAL A 105 6.78 1.52 -7.86
N GLU A 106 7.64 0.89 -8.65
CA GLU A 106 8.96 1.45 -8.95
C GLU A 106 8.90 2.77 -9.73
N SER A 107 8.02 2.86 -10.73
CA SER A 107 7.87 4.07 -11.54
C SER A 107 7.38 5.23 -10.69
N CYS A 108 6.39 4.99 -9.81
CA CYS A 108 5.89 6.00 -8.90
C CYS A 108 6.95 6.41 -7.89
N ARG A 109 7.65 5.45 -7.28
CA ARG A 109 8.74 5.72 -6.33
C ARG A 109 9.84 6.59 -6.96
N LYS A 110 10.33 6.21 -8.15
CA LYS A 110 11.40 6.95 -8.86
C LYS A 110 10.97 8.38 -9.19
N THR A 111 9.75 8.53 -9.73
CA THR A 111 9.21 9.85 -10.10
C THR A 111 9.14 10.77 -8.89
N SER A 112 8.56 10.29 -7.79
CA SER A 112 8.36 11.10 -6.60
C SER A 112 9.66 11.48 -5.89
N LEU A 113 10.64 10.58 -5.85
CA LEU A 113 11.95 10.86 -5.23
C LEU A 113 12.87 11.75 -6.08
N SER A 114 12.53 11.96 -7.37
CA SER A 114 13.31 12.80 -8.29
C SER A 114 12.65 14.16 -8.57
N SER A 115 11.49 14.42 -7.96
CA SER A 115 10.74 15.68 -8.05
C SER A 115 11.22 16.65 -6.99
#